data_AF-A0A7C4VTU0-F1
#
_entry.id   AF-A0A7C4VTU0-F1
#
_cell.length_a   1.000
_cell.length_b   1.000
_cell.length_c   1.000
_cell.angle_alpha   90.00
_cell.angle_beta   90.00
_cell.angle_gamma   90.00
#
_symmetry.space_group_name_H-M   'P 1'
#
loop_
_entity.id
_entity.type
_entity.pdbx_description
1 polymer ?
#
loop_
_entity_poly.entity_id
_entity_poly.type
_entity_poly.pdbx_seq_one_letter_code
_entity_poly.pdbx_strand_id
1 'polypeptide(L)'
;MTETEKLQLADILCGVVVPLIVGVIIIALPAIIAPGAAAMFGEMSPIPIILTIGFAQMVILGVPLFLGLIWNKWAGGAAGFLLGTLWYIANAGMYTFDYFAWGYTEWNFFRDVSFLGYIVNAMLIGYIAGSLNKKSFSFKRMLVSSLIASIITAVFQFILNYQFALEPSRNMTLADPGYAFFLIIVPQIALAIIVPIIAKVFTWYGIYPGGRT
;
A
#
# COMPACT_ATOMS: atom_id res chain seq x y z
N MET A 1 -10.34 -35.49 -23.35
CA MET A 1 -9.20 -34.60 -23.10
C MET A 1 -9.34 -33.46 -24.10
N THR A 2 -9.85 -32.32 -23.67
CA THR A 2 -9.95 -31.11 -24.52
C THR A 2 -8.54 -30.56 -24.73
N GLU A 3 -8.19 -30.24 -25.97
CA GLU A 3 -6.88 -29.66 -26.31
C GLU A 3 -6.58 -28.45 -25.43
N THR A 4 -5.32 -28.34 -25.02
CA THR A 4 -4.80 -27.16 -24.31
C THR A 4 -4.91 -25.96 -25.25
N GLU A 5 -5.60 -24.91 -24.79
CA GLU A 5 -5.84 -23.70 -25.58
C GLU A 5 -4.51 -23.13 -26.10
N LYS A 6 -4.42 -22.83 -27.40
CA LYS A 6 -3.17 -22.35 -28.02
C LYS A 6 -2.85 -20.95 -27.50
N LEU A 7 -1.59 -20.75 -27.09
CA LEU A 7 -1.08 -19.48 -26.57
C LEU A 7 -1.37 -18.33 -27.56
N GLN A 8 -2.20 -17.38 -27.14
CA GLN A 8 -2.60 -16.23 -27.95
C GLN A 8 -1.64 -15.06 -27.75
N LEU A 9 -1.60 -14.14 -28.73
CA LEU A 9 -0.84 -12.89 -28.59
C LEU A 9 -1.32 -12.06 -27.39
N ALA A 10 -2.62 -12.16 -27.07
CA ALA A 10 -3.21 -11.55 -25.89
C ALA A 10 -2.62 -12.11 -24.58
N ASP A 11 -2.32 -13.41 -24.53
CA ASP A 11 -1.69 -14.04 -23.34
C ASP A 11 -0.26 -13.52 -23.14
N ILE A 12 0.48 -13.28 -24.23
CA ILE A 12 1.82 -12.69 -24.17
C ILE A 12 1.75 -11.22 -23.74
N LEU A 13 0.81 -10.45 -24.31
CA LEU A 13 0.64 -9.04 -23.96
C LEU A 13 0.24 -8.88 -22.48
N CYS A 14 -0.75 -9.63 -22.02
CA CYS A 14 -1.25 -9.56 -20.65
C CYS A 14 -0.30 -10.22 -19.63
N GLY A 15 0.35 -11.33 -20.00
CA GLY A 15 1.21 -12.11 -19.11
C GLY A 15 2.65 -11.60 -19.02
N VAL A 16 3.14 -10.88 -20.04
CA VAL A 16 4.54 -10.43 -20.11
C VAL A 16 4.64 -8.92 -20.28
N VAL A 17 4.03 -8.35 -21.31
CA VAL A 17 4.23 -6.93 -21.67
C VAL A 17 3.64 -5.98 -20.62
N VAL A 18 2.40 -6.22 -20.17
CA VAL A 18 1.75 -5.40 -19.15
C VAL A 18 2.53 -5.44 -17.82
N PRO A 19 2.90 -6.61 -17.25
CA PRO A 19 3.75 -6.67 -16.06
C PRO A 19 5.10 -5.95 -16.22
N LEU A 20 5.73 -6.04 -17.39
CA LEU A 20 6.99 -5.33 -17.68
C LEU A 20 6.81 -3.82 -17.66
N ILE A 21 5.78 -3.29 -18.32
CA ILE A 21 5.47 -1.85 -18.31
C ILE A 21 5.20 -1.39 -16.88
N VAL A 22 4.41 -2.16 -16.12
CA VAL A 22 4.13 -1.86 -14.71
C VAL A 22 5.42 -1.86 -13.88
N GLY A 23 6.30 -2.85 -14.08
CA GLY A 23 7.61 -2.91 -13.43
C GLY A 23 8.49 -1.70 -13.75
N VAL A 24 8.52 -1.27 -15.01
CA VAL A 24 9.24 -0.05 -15.42
C VAL A 24 8.66 1.19 -14.74
N ILE A 25 7.33 1.32 -14.68
CA ILE A 25 6.66 2.46 -14.01
C ILE A 25 6.99 2.47 -12.51
N ILE A 26 6.99 1.31 -11.84
CA ILE A 26 7.31 1.19 -10.42
C ILE A 26 8.74 1.67 -10.12
N ILE A 27 9.69 1.45 -11.02
CA ILE A 27 11.08 1.91 -10.87
C ILE A 27 11.22 3.39 -11.29
N ALA A 28 10.60 3.78 -12.40
CA ALA A 28 10.71 5.13 -12.95
C ALA A 28 10.09 6.20 -12.05
N LEU A 29 9.00 5.89 -11.33
CA LEU A 29 8.37 6.80 -10.38
C LEU A 29 9.35 7.31 -9.30
N PRO A 30 9.97 6.45 -8.47
CA PRO A 30 10.94 6.89 -7.47
C PRO A 30 12.27 7.36 -8.08
N ALA A 31 12.74 6.75 -9.18
CA ALA A 31 14.07 7.07 -9.73
C ALA A 31 14.12 8.35 -10.58
N ILE A 32 13.03 8.72 -11.25
CA ILE A 32 13.01 9.82 -12.25
C ILE A 32 11.97 10.87 -11.90
N ILE A 33 10.76 10.46 -11.53
CA ILE A 33 9.66 11.40 -11.28
C ILE A 33 9.81 12.05 -9.89
N ALA A 34 10.29 11.32 -8.88
CA ALA A 34 10.54 11.87 -7.54
C ALA A 34 11.52 13.05 -7.54
N PRO A 35 12.74 12.91 -8.12
CA PRO A 35 13.70 14.00 -8.10
C PRO A 35 13.22 15.20 -8.93
N GLY A 36 12.52 14.94 -10.05
CA GLY A 36 11.90 15.99 -10.86
C GLY A 36 10.82 16.76 -10.11
N ALA A 37 9.93 16.06 -9.39
CA ALA A 37 8.90 16.68 -8.55
C ALA A 37 9.50 17.45 -7.38
N ALA A 38 10.55 16.92 -6.73
CA ALA A 38 11.28 17.61 -5.68
C ALA A 38 11.96 18.89 -6.20
N ALA A 39 12.55 18.86 -7.39
CA ALA A 39 13.15 20.04 -8.02
C ALA A 39 12.10 21.12 -8.39
N MET A 40 10.88 20.71 -8.75
CA MET A 40 9.81 21.65 -9.16
C MET A 40 9.02 22.21 -7.98
N PHE A 41 8.76 21.40 -6.95
CA PHE A 41 7.85 21.75 -5.86
C PHE A 41 8.54 21.90 -4.49
N GLY A 42 9.83 21.56 -4.40
CA GLY A 42 10.61 21.52 -3.16
C GLY A 42 10.59 20.14 -2.49
N GLU A 43 11.69 19.76 -1.86
CA GLU A 43 11.88 18.43 -1.25
C GLU A 43 10.88 18.12 -0.13
N MET A 44 10.40 19.14 0.58
CA MET A 44 9.41 18.98 1.66
C MET A 44 7.95 19.17 1.22
N SER A 45 7.69 19.35 -0.07
CA SER A 45 6.32 19.47 -0.58
C SER A 45 5.57 18.14 -0.43
N PRO A 46 4.26 18.16 -0.12
CA PRO A 46 3.47 16.94 0.00
C PRO A 46 3.36 16.18 -1.33
N ILE A 47 3.48 16.88 -2.47
CA ILE A 47 3.34 16.29 -3.80
C ILE A 47 4.39 15.22 -4.08
N PRO A 48 5.71 15.50 -4.02
CA PRO A 48 6.73 14.47 -4.24
C PRO A 48 6.64 13.34 -3.21
N ILE A 49 6.28 13.61 -1.96
CA ILE A 49 6.15 12.58 -0.91
C ILE A 49 4.98 11.63 -1.22
N ILE A 50 3.81 12.17 -1.58
CA ILE A 50 2.63 11.38 -1.91
C ILE A 50 2.83 10.58 -3.19
N LEU A 51 3.44 11.16 -4.22
CA LEU A 51 3.65 10.49 -5.51
C LEU A 51 4.71 9.37 -5.48
N THR A 52 5.46 9.26 -4.39
CA THR A 52 6.56 8.30 -4.27
C THR A 52 6.26 7.28 -3.17
N ILE A 53 6.57 7.62 -1.92
CA ILE A 53 6.34 6.77 -0.76
C ILE A 53 4.85 6.54 -0.56
N GLY A 54 4.02 7.58 -0.73
CA GLY A 54 2.56 7.45 -0.66
C GLY A 54 2.00 6.48 -1.71
N PHE A 55 2.48 6.55 -2.95
CA PHE A 55 2.07 5.62 -4.02
C PHE A 55 2.53 4.19 -3.75
N ALA A 56 3.78 4.00 -3.30
CA ALA A 56 4.28 2.68 -2.92
C ALA A 56 3.44 2.08 -1.78
N GLN A 57 3.11 2.89 -0.77
CA GLN A 57 2.22 2.49 0.33
C GLN A 57 0.81 2.13 -0.18
N MET A 58 0.29 2.83 -1.19
CA MET A 58 -0.97 2.46 -1.81
C MET A 58 -0.93 1.08 -2.47
N VAL A 59 0.19 0.66 -3.06
CA VAL A 59 0.32 -0.69 -3.61
C VAL A 59 0.36 -1.73 -2.49
N ILE A 60 1.18 -1.49 -1.45
CA ILE A 60 1.36 -2.40 -0.31
C ILE A 60 0.06 -2.60 0.48
N LEU A 61 -0.73 -1.55 0.67
CA LEU A 61 -2.02 -1.63 1.36
C LEU A 61 -3.17 -2.00 0.41
N GLY A 62 -3.01 -1.75 -0.88
CA GLY A 62 -4.06 -1.93 -1.87
C GLY A 62 -4.33 -3.39 -2.19
N VAL A 63 -3.27 -4.20 -2.29
CA VAL A 63 -3.40 -5.65 -2.55
C VAL A 63 -4.10 -6.38 -1.38
N PRO A 64 -3.71 -6.18 -0.10
CA PRO A 64 -4.43 -6.75 1.05
C PRO A 64 -5.89 -6.30 1.11
N LEU A 65 -6.15 -5.01 0.85
CA LEU A 65 -7.51 -4.46 0.80
C LEU A 65 -8.33 -5.15 -0.30
N PHE A 66 -7.79 -5.24 -1.51
CA PHE A 66 -8.42 -5.90 -2.66
C PHE A 66 -8.77 -7.36 -2.36
N LEU A 67 -7.81 -8.12 -1.82
CA LEU A 67 -8.02 -9.52 -1.46
C LEU A 67 -9.00 -9.69 -0.29
N GLY A 68 -9.01 -8.74 0.66
CA GLY A 68 -10.04 -8.65 1.68
C GLY A 68 -11.44 -8.51 1.08
N LEU A 69 -11.61 -7.56 0.15
CA LEU A 69 -12.88 -7.27 -0.49
C LEU A 69 -13.39 -8.43 -1.34
N ILE A 70 -12.56 -9.00 -2.22
CA ILE A 70 -12.98 -10.03 -3.17
C ILE A 70 -13.02 -11.42 -2.53
N TRP A 71 -12.03 -11.76 -1.70
CA TRP A 71 -11.84 -13.12 -1.25
C TRP A 71 -12.39 -13.37 0.15
N ASN A 72 -11.72 -12.86 1.18
CA ASN A 72 -12.16 -12.86 2.58
C ASN A 72 -11.11 -12.19 3.48
N LYS A 73 -11.48 -12.01 4.76
CA LYS A 73 -10.62 -11.44 5.81
C LYS A 73 -9.27 -12.15 6.00
N TRP A 74 -9.19 -13.46 5.80
CA TRP A 74 -7.95 -14.22 5.97
C TRP A 74 -7.01 -14.04 4.78
N ALA A 75 -7.54 -14.05 3.55
CA ALA A 75 -6.77 -13.75 2.35
C ALA A 75 -6.22 -12.32 2.38
N GLY A 76 -7.05 -11.34 2.74
CA GLY A 76 -6.62 -9.96 2.96
C GLY A 76 -5.56 -9.84 4.05
N GLY A 77 -5.79 -10.45 5.22
CA GLY A 77 -4.83 -10.42 6.33
C GLY A 77 -3.49 -11.09 6.02
N ALA A 78 -3.49 -12.25 5.36
CA ALA A 78 -2.27 -12.97 4.99
C ALA A 78 -1.45 -12.22 3.93
N ALA A 79 -2.11 -11.66 2.91
CA ALA A 79 -1.45 -10.80 1.94
C ALA A 79 -0.88 -9.54 2.60
N GLY A 80 -1.60 -8.97 3.57
CA GLY A 80 -1.15 -7.87 4.40
C GLY A 80 0.11 -8.20 5.20
N PHE A 81 0.17 -9.38 5.81
CA PHE A 81 1.36 -9.84 6.52
C PHE A 81 2.58 -9.91 5.59
N LEU A 82 2.43 -10.53 4.42
CA LEU A 82 3.53 -10.69 3.46
C LEU A 82 4.02 -9.34 2.93
N LEU A 83 3.11 -8.51 2.41
CA LEU A 83 3.46 -7.22 1.81
C LEU A 83 3.93 -6.22 2.86
N GLY A 84 3.31 -6.20 4.04
CA GLY A 84 3.76 -5.40 5.17
C GLY A 84 5.15 -5.79 5.66
N THR A 85 5.49 -7.08 5.67
CA THR A 85 6.84 -7.56 6.03
C THR A 85 7.88 -7.15 5.00
N LEU A 86 7.58 -7.28 3.71
CA LEU A 86 8.47 -6.82 2.63
C LEU A 86 8.67 -5.30 2.69
N TRP A 87 7.59 -4.56 2.94
CA TRP A 87 7.63 -3.10 3.09
C TRP A 87 8.45 -2.67 4.31
N TYR A 88 8.27 -3.36 5.45
CA TYR A 88 9.08 -3.17 6.64
C TYR A 88 10.57 -3.33 6.34
N ILE A 89 10.98 -4.46 5.75
CA ILE A 89 12.39 -4.73 5.47
C ILE A 89 12.97 -3.68 4.51
N ALA A 90 12.23 -3.35 3.44
CA ALA A 90 12.67 -2.39 2.45
C ALA A 90 12.89 -0.99 3.05
N ASN A 91 11.93 -0.50 3.85
CA ASN A 91 12.03 0.83 4.44
C ASN A 91 13.02 0.88 5.58
N ALA A 92 13.03 -0.13 6.46
CA ALA A 92 13.98 -0.19 7.57
C ALA A 92 15.42 -0.20 7.06
N GLY A 93 15.68 -0.95 5.98
CA GLY A 93 16.95 -0.93 5.27
C GLY A 93 17.28 0.45 4.72
N MET A 94 16.41 0.98 3.86
CA MET A 94 16.60 2.28 3.21
C MET A 94 16.91 3.39 4.22
N TYR A 95 16.04 3.60 5.22
CA TYR A 95 16.25 4.66 6.20
C TYR A 95 17.51 4.43 7.05
N THR A 96 17.80 3.20 7.47
CA THR A 96 19.03 2.94 8.24
C THR A 96 20.28 3.28 7.43
N PHE A 97 20.32 2.93 6.14
CA PHE A 97 21.47 3.23 5.28
C PHE A 97 21.56 4.72 4.92
N ASP A 98 20.44 5.40 4.68
CA ASP A 98 20.42 6.84 4.40
C ASP A 98 20.96 7.65 5.57
N TYR A 99 20.46 7.38 6.78
CA TYR A 99 20.92 8.07 7.99
C TYR A 99 22.37 7.73 8.34
N PHE A 100 22.80 6.48 8.12
CA PHE A 100 24.21 6.12 8.25
C PHE A 100 25.10 6.91 7.28
N ALA A 101 24.67 7.09 6.03
CA ALA A 101 25.40 7.87 5.04
C ALA A 101 25.49 9.37 5.40
N TRP A 102 24.52 9.89 6.16
CA TRP A 102 24.55 11.25 6.72
C TRP A 102 25.36 11.39 8.01
N GLY A 103 25.98 10.30 8.49
CA GLY A 103 26.82 10.28 9.69
C GLY A 103 26.07 9.98 10.99
N TYR A 104 24.77 9.69 10.92
CA TYR A 104 23.96 9.29 12.09
C TYR A 104 23.94 7.76 12.21
N THR A 105 24.83 7.24 13.04
CA THR A 105 25.04 5.78 13.20
C THR A 105 24.18 5.16 14.31
N GLU A 106 23.61 6.01 15.16
CA GLU A 106 22.74 5.66 16.28
C GLU A 106 21.33 5.25 15.84
N TRP A 107 20.91 5.66 14.64
CA TRP A 107 19.55 5.43 14.14
C TRP A 107 19.47 4.14 13.31
N ASN A 108 18.92 3.10 13.92
CA ASN A 108 18.68 1.81 13.28
C ASN A 108 17.19 1.50 13.23
N PHE A 109 16.60 1.64 12.05
CA PHE A 109 15.17 1.47 11.82
C PHE A 109 14.73 -0.01 11.79
N PHE A 110 15.66 -0.97 11.69
CA PHE A 110 15.32 -2.37 11.93
C PHE A 110 14.93 -2.63 13.39
N ARG A 111 15.41 -1.79 14.32
CA ARG A 111 15.09 -1.87 15.75
C ARG A 111 13.90 -1.00 16.15
N ASP A 112 13.33 -0.24 15.21
CA ASP A 112 12.18 0.62 15.46
C ASP A 112 10.89 -0.21 15.55
N VAL A 113 10.20 -0.12 16.69
CA VAL A 113 8.95 -0.85 16.93
C VAL A 113 7.80 -0.30 16.07
N SER A 114 7.81 0.99 15.73
CA SER A 114 6.77 1.59 14.86
C SER A 114 6.74 0.97 13.47
N PHE A 115 7.86 0.42 13.02
CA PHE A 115 8.01 -0.26 11.73
C PHE A 115 7.35 -1.64 11.70
N LEU A 116 7.20 -2.32 12.86
CA LEU A 116 6.29 -3.47 12.99
C LEU A 116 4.83 -3.06 12.74
N GLY A 117 4.53 -1.79 13.02
CA GLY A 117 3.28 -1.15 12.68
C GLY A 117 2.93 -1.28 11.22
N TYR A 118 3.89 -1.23 10.28
CA TYR A 118 3.59 -1.44 8.86
C TYR A 118 3.04 -2.83 8.54
N ILE A 119 3.56 -3.86 9.23
CA ILE A 119 3.09 -5.24 9.09
C ILE A 119 1.65 -5.33 9.60
N VAL A 120 1.42 -4.86 10.83
CA VAL A 120 0.10 -4.89 11.47
C VAL A 120 -0.90 -4.07 10.68
N ASN A 121 -0.50 -2.90 10.18
CA ASN A 121 -1.37 -2.01 9.44
C ASN A 121 -1.84 -2.63 8.12
N ALA A 122 -0.93 -3.25 7.36
CA ALA A 122 -1.25 -3.97 6.13
C ALA A 122 -2.14 -5.21 6.40
N MET A 123 -1.93 -5.91 7.52
CA MET A 123 -2.84 -7.00 7.93
C MET A 123 -4.25 -6.49 8.26
N LEU A 124 -4.33 -5.40 9.04
CA LEU A 124 -5.59 -4.83 9.50
C LEU A 124 -6.45 -4.34 8.34
N ILE A 125 -5.87 -3.64 7.36
CA ILE A 125 -6.65 -3.10 6.24
C ILE A 125 -7.37 -4.21 5.47
N GLY A 126 -6.67 -5.30 5.15
CA GLY A 126 -7.25 -6.45 4.45
C GLY A 126 -8.23 -7.23 5.32
N TYR A 127 -7.92 -7.45 6.60
CA TYR A 127 -8.77 -8.20 7.51
C TYR A 127 -10.09 -7.47 7.82
N ILE A 128 -10.03 -6.16 8.10
CA ILE A 128 -11.21 -5.33 8.38
C ILE A 128 -12.11 -5.27 7.14
N ALA A 129 -11.53 -4.96 5.98
CA ALA A 129 -12.30 -4.88 4.74
C ALA A 129 -13.01 -6.19 4.42
N GLY A 130 -12.32 -7.33 4.51
CA GLY A 130 -12.95 -8.63 4.27
C GLY A 130 -13.98 -9.03 5.33
N SER A 131 -13.77 -8.63 6.58
CA SER A 131 -14.73 -8.90 7.67
C SER A 131 -16.02 -8.11 7.51
N LEU A 132 -15.93 -6.84 7.09
CA LEU A 132 -17.07 -5.96 6.87
C LEU A 132 -17.78 -6.26 5.54
N ASN A 133 -17.03 -6.57 4.48
CA ASN A 133 -17.61 -6.86 3.17
C ASN A 133 -18.39 -8.19 3.14
N LYS A 134 -17.97 -9.19 3.93
CA LYS A 134 -18.56 -10.56 3.99
C LYS A 134 -18.87 -11.13 2.59
N LYS A 135 -17.91 -11.05 1.67
CA LYS A 135 -18.03 -11.54 0.29
C LYS A 135 -19.17 -10.91 -0.54
N SER A 136 -19.60 -9.70 -0.20
CA SER A 136 -20.60 -8.99 -0.99
C SER A 136 -19.96 -8.35 -2.22
N PHE A 137 -20.63 -8.47 -3.37
CA PHE A 137 -20.24 -7.78 -4.62
C PHE A 137 -21.00 -6.47 -4.84
N SER A 138 -21.73 -5.99 -3.84
CA SER A 138 -22.37 -4.67 -3.90
C SER A 138 -21.30 -3.59 -3.77
N PHE A 139 -21.17 -2.73 -4.78
CA PHE A 139 -20.18 -1.66 -4.80
C PHE A 139 -20.27 -0.76 -3.55
N LYS A 140 -21.51 -0.42 -3.13
CA LYS A 140 -21.76 0.37 -1.92
C LYS A 140 -21.10 -0.26 -0.68
N ARG A 141 -21.20 -1.58 -0.53
CA ARG A 141 -20.63 -2.28 0.63
C ARG A 141 -19.11 -2.40 0.54
N MET A 142 -18.59 -2.63 -0.66
CA MET A 142 -17.14 -2.64 -0.90
C MET A 142 -16.53 -1.28 -0.57
N LEU A 143 -17.15 -0.18 -1.02
CA LEU A 143 -16.71 1.19 -0.73
C LEU A 143 -16.78 1.54 0.76
N VAL A 144 -17.87 1.16 1.46
CA VAL A 144 -17.98 1.43 2.90
C VAL A 144 -16.97 0.62 3.70
N SER A 145 -16.78 -0.66 3.36
CA SER A 145 -15.82 -1.52 4.05
C SER A 145 -14.36 -1.07 3.82
N SER A 146 -14.02 -0.62 2.62
CA SER A 146 -12.70 -0.07 2.33
C SER A 146 -12.44 1.27 3.03
N LEU A 147 -13.42 2.18 3.06
CA LEU A 147 -13.31 3.45 3.76
C LEU A 147 -13.08 3.24 5.26
N ILE A 148 -13.89 2.39 5.90
CA ILE A 148 -13.73 2.08 7.32
C ILE A 148 -12.36 1.46 7.59
N ALA A 149 -11.95 0.47 6.78
CA ALA A 149 -10.63 -0.15 6.91
C ALA A 149 -9.51 0.89 6.83
N SER A 150 -9.54 1.74 5.79
CA SER A 150 -8.52 2.75 5.50
C SER A 150 -8.46 3.87 6.56
N ILE A 151 -9.60 4.28 7.11
CA ILE A 151 -9.62 5.28 8.20
C ILE A 151 -8.99 4.70 9.47
N ILE A 152 -9.35 3.47 9.84
CA ILE A 152 -8.79 2.81 11.03
C ILE A 152 -7.27 2.65 10.88
N THR A 153 -6.81 2.21 9.72
CA THR A 153 -5.39 1.98 9.43
C THR A 153 -4.60 3.28 9.31
N ALA A 154 -5.21 4.36 8.84
CA ALA A 154 -4.60 5.70 8.84
C ALA A 154 -4.41 6.22 10.28
N VAL A 155 -5.44 6.13 11.11
CA VAL A 155 -5.36 6.54 12.53
C VAL A 155 -4.33 5.70 13.28
N PHE A 156 -4.33 4.39 13.07
CA PHE A 156 -3.35 3.48 13.67
C PHE A 156 -1.91 3.86 13.27
N GLN A 157 -1.65 4.11 11.99
CA GLN A 157 -0.33 4.54 11.51
C GLN A 157 0.09 5.87 12.14
N PHE A 158 -0.82 6.83 12.21
CA PHE A 158 -0.53 8.13 12.79
C PHE A 158 -0.12 8.00 14.27
N ILE A 159 -0.85 7.21 15.06
CA ILE A 159 -0.51 6.97 16.47
C ILE A 159 0.86 6.31 16.60
N LEU A 160 1.18 5.34 15.75
CA LEU A 160 2.51 4.70 15.74
C LEU A 160 3.63 5.69 15.47
N ASN A 161 3.46 6.54 14.45
CA ASN A 161 4.44 7.57 14.11
C ASN A 161 4.57 8.62 15.21
N TYR A 162 3.46 8.97 15.86
CA TYR A 162 3.41 9.99 16.91
C TYR A 162 4.04 9.51 18.24
N GLN A 163 3.80 8.27 18.64
CA GLN A 163 4.19 7.78 19.97
C GLN A 163 5.42 6.87 19.96
N PHE A 164 5.55 6.00 18.96
CA PHE A 164 6.45 4.85 19.02
C PHE A 164 7.59 4.88 18.01
N ALA A 165 7.56 5.80 17.04
CA ALA A 165 8.62 5.91 16.06
C ALA A 165 9.95 6.32 16.67
N LEU A 166 11.03 5.93 15.99
CA LEU A 166 12.37 6.39 16.28
C LEU A 166 12.41 7.93 16.27
N GLU A 167 13.27 8.49 17.10
CA GLU A 167 13.39 9.93 17.34
C GLU A 167 13.27 10.81 16.07
N PRO A 168 14.03 10.60 14.98
CA PRO A 168 13.96 11.49 13.82
C PRO A 168 12.55 11.53 13.20
N SER A 169 11.92 10.38 12.99
CA SER A 169 10.55 10.30 12.42
C SER A 169 9.48 10.80 13.39
N ARG A 170 9.65 10.54 14.68
CA ARG A 170 8.73 11.00 15.72
C ARG A 170 8.80 12.51 15.90
N ASN A 171 9.99 13.10 15.93
CA ASN A 171 10.17 14.54 16.09
C ASN A 171 9.56 15.31 14.92
N MET A 172 9.65 14.80 13.68
CA MET A 172 8.94 15.39 12.53
C MET A 172 7.42 15.36 12.72
N THR A 173 6.89 14.24 13.23
CA THR A 173 5.44 14.09 13.49
C THR A 173 4.96 14.99 14.63
N LEU A 174 5.79 15.19 15.67
CA LEU A 174 5.48 16.08 16.79
C LEU A 174 5.60 17.56 16.42
N ALA A 175 6.51 17.91 15.51
CA ALA A 175 6.70 19.28 15.04
C ALA A 175 5.51 19.78 14.22
N ASP A 176 4.94 18.92 13.35
CA ASP A 176 3.73 19.23 12.59
C ASP A 176 2.80 18.01 12.48
N PRO A 177 1.98 17.75 13.52
CA PRO A 177 1.08 16.60 13.54
C PRO A 177 -0.03 16.71 12.50
N GLY A 178 -0.44 17.93 12.15
CA GLY A 178 -1.47 18.16 11.13
C GLY A 178 -0.97 17.74 9.74
N TYR A 179 0.25 18.15 9.39
CA TYR A 179 0.89 17.77 8.14
C TYR A 179 1.18 16.28 8.07
N ALA A 180 1.72 15.69 9.15
CA ALA A 180 1.97 14.25 9.22
C ALA A 180 0.69 13.43 9.06
N PHE A 181 -0.41 13.85 9.71
CA PHE A 181 -1.72 13.21 9.53
C PHE A 181 -2.23 13.33 8.10
N PHE A 182 -2.09 14.51 7.48
CA PHE A 182 -2.48 14.75 6.09
C PHE A 182 -1.75 13.82 5.12
N LEU A 183 -0.43 13.67 5.26
CA LEU A 183 0.38 12.78 4.43
C LEU A 183 -0.03 11.31 4.55
N ILE A 184 -0.53 10.87 5.71
CA ILE A 184 -1.01 9.50 5.92
C ILE A 184 -2.41 9.31 5.35
N ILE A 185 -3.33 10.23 5.65
CA ILE A 185 -4.75 10.01 5.36
C ILE A 185 -5.08 10.15 3.88
N VAL A 186 -4.44 11.08 3.16
CA VAL A 186 -4.75 11.34 1.74
C VAL A 186 -4.52 10.10 0.86
N PRO A 187 -3.35 9.43 0.91
CA PRO A 187 -3.13 8.19 0.16
C PRO A 187 -4.10 7.07 0.56
N GLN A 188 -4.43 6.96 1.86
CA GLN A 188 -5.35 5.92 2.35
C GLN A 188 -6.78 6.14 1.87
N ILE A 189 -7.27 7.37 1.83
CA ILE A 189 -8.60 7.68 1.29
C ILE A 189 -8.64 7.48 -0.23
N ALA A 190 -7.59 7.90 -0.95
CA ALA A 190 -7.49 7.63 -2.39
C ALA A 190 -7.56 6.12 -2.67
N LEU A 191 -6.81 5.33 -1.91
CA LEU A 191 -6.82 3.87 -1.96
C LEU A 191 -8.19 3.27 -1.63
N ALA A 192 -8.86 3.79 -0.60
CA ALA A 192 -10.20 3.35 -0.20
C ALA A 192 -11.25 3.52 -1.31
N ILE A 193 -11.01 4.43 -2.26
CA ILE A 193 -11.90 4.67 -3.41
C ILE A 193 -11.46 3.83 -4.61
N ILE A 194 -10.17 3.84 -4.94
CA ILE A 194 -9.62 3.16 -6.13
C ILE A 194 -9.79 1.65 -6.04
N VAL A 195 -9.47 1.05 -4.89
CA VAL A 195 -9.44 -0.42 -4.76
C VAL A 195 -10.83 -1.07 -4.90
N PRO A 196 -11.92 -0.55 -4.30
CA PRO A 196 -13.27 -1.06 -4.57
C PRO A 196 -13.69 -0.95 -6.03
N ILE A 197 -13.26 0.08 -6.75
CA ILE A 197 -13.55 0.23 -8.19
C ILE A 197 -12.89 -0.92 -8.95
N ILE A 198 -11.58 -1.12 -8.75
CA ILE A 198 -10.83 -2.22 -9.37
C ILE A 198 -11.47 -3.55 -8.99
N ALA A 199 -11.76 -3.76 -7.70
CA ALA A 199 -12.37 -4.99 -7.22
C ALA A 199 -13.75 -5.23 -7.84
N LYS A 200 -14.54 -4.18 -8.05
CA LYS A 200 -15.84 -4.29 -8.71
C LYS A 200 -15.69 -4.68 -10.17
N VAL A 201 -14.73 -4.10 -10.88
CA VAL A 201 -14.41 -4.47 -12.28
C VAL A 201 -14.03 -5.94 -12.38
N PHE A 202 -13.19 -6.45 -11.48
CA PHE A 202 -12.80 -7.87 -11.46
C PHE A 202 -14.00 -8.80 -11.27
N THR A 203 -14.98 -8.39 -10.47
CA THR A 203 -16.22 -9.18 -10.30
C THR A 203 -17.09 -9.23 -11.56
N TRP A 204 -17.00 -8.23 -12.44
CA TRP A 204 -17.70 -8.25 -13.74
C TRP A 204 -17.11 -9.28 -14.71
N TYR A 205 -15.81 -9.52 -14.61
CA TYR A 205 -15.10 -10.53 -15.42
C TYR A 205 -15.07 -11.92 -14.77
N GLY A 206 -15.84 -12.16 -13.71
CA GLY A 206 -15.89 -13.46 -13.04
C GLY A 206 -14.63 -13.80 -12.21
N ILE A 207 -13.73 -12.83 -12.00
CA ILE A 207 -12.46 -13.05 -11.29
C ILE A 207 -12.71 -12.91 -9.78
N TYR A 208 -13.28 -13.96 -9.19
CA TYR A 208 -13.47 -14.07 -7.74
C TYR A 208 -13.48 -15.55 -7.28
N PRO A 209 -13.11 -15.85 -6.03
CA PRO A 209 -12.98 -17.22 -5.56
C PRO A 209 -14.34 -17.92 -5.48
N GLY A 210 -14.42 -19.09 -6.09
CA GLY A 210 -15.66 -19.86 -6.22
C GLY A 210 -16.51 -19.47 -7.44
N GLY A 211 -16.03 -18.57 -8.30
CA GLY A 211 -16.57 -18.39 -9.65
C GLY A 211 -16.32 -19.65 -10.48
N ARG A 212 -17.40 -20.36 -10.83
CA ARG A 212 -17.36 -21.38 -11.89
C ARG A 212 -17.31 -20.63 -13.22
N THR A 213 -16.20 -20.74 -13.94
CA THR A 213 -16.20 -20.69 -15.42
C THR A 213 -16.76 -22.00 -15.95
#